data_AF-A0A1G3CKB6-F1
#
_entry.id   AF-A0A1G3CKB6-F1
#
_cell.length_a   1.000
_cell.length_b   1.000
_cell.length_c   1.000
_cell.angle_alpha   90.00
_cell.angle_beta   90.00
_cell.angle_gamma   90.00
#
_symmetry.space_group_name_H-M   'P 1'
#
loop_
_entity.id
_entity.type
_entity.pdbx_description
1 polymer ?
#
loop_
_entity_poly.entity_id
_entity_poly.type
_entity_poly.pdbx_seq_one_letter_code
_entity_poly.pdbx_strand_id
1 'polypeptide(L)'
;MRANQGILKEGKPHPRSYGTFSRILGRFYREKKLLSLEKAIQKMTGLPAQKIGLDKRGLIKTGYFADITIFDPEKIIDRSTFTEPHQYSEGVEYVIVNGKLTVNNGKHTGITNGRVLRKS
;
A
#
# COMPACT_ATOMS: atom_id res chain seq x y z
N MET A 1 0.84 13.35 -7.32
CA MET A 1 0.75 12.86 -5.93
C MET A 1 1.50 13.85 -5.04
N ARG A 2 0.94 14.26 -3.89
CA ARG A 2 1.64 15.14 -2.94
C ARG A 2 2.14 14.31 -1.76
N ALA A 3 3.40 14.50 -1.40
CA ALA A 3 4.01 13.80 -0.27
C ALA A 3 3.58 14.45 1.06
N ASN A 4 3.86 13.81 2.19
CA ASN A 4 3.66 14.42 3.51
C ASN A 4 4.93 15.13 4.01
N GLN A 5 6.03 15.00 3.28
CA GLN A 5 7.33 15.56 3.58
C GLN A 5 7.98 16.10 2.29
N GLY A 6 8.95 17.00 2.45
CA GLY A 6 9.68 17.62 1.34
C GLY A 6 8.89 18.72 0.60
N ILE A 7 9.43 19.17 -0.53
CA ILE A 7 8.91 20.32 -1.30
C ILE A 7 7.48 20.12 -1.85
N LEU A 8 7.02 18.87 -1.92
CA LEU A 8 5.68 18.51 -2.40
C LEU A 8 4.63 18.43 -1.28
N LYS A 9 4.97 18.84 -0.05
CA LYS A 9 4.11 18.71 1.14
C LYS A 9 2.94 19.68 1.19
N GLU A 10 3.04 20.83 0.53
CA GLU A 10 2.09 21.92 0.72
C GLU A 10 0.75 21.65 0.01
N GLY A 11 -0.33 22.27 0.50
CA GLY A 11 -1.71 22.24 -0.04
C GLY A 11 -2.56 21.03 0.39
N LYS A 12 -3.76 20.89 -0.21
CA LYS A 12 -4.76 19.88 0.18
C LYS A 12 -4.97 18.85 -0.93
N PRO A 13 -4.18 17.76 -1.00
CA PRO A 13 -4.40 16.72 -2.00
C PRO A 13 -5.71 15.96 -1.74
N HIS A 14 -6.28 15.37 -2.79
CA HIS A 14 -7.43 14.48 -2.62
C HIS A 14 -7.04 13.29 -1.69
N PRO A 15 -7.89 12.88 -0.73
CA PRO A 15 -7.57 11.89 0.31
C PRO A 15 -7.16 10.50 -0.20
N ARG A 16 -7.49 10.22 -1.47
CA ARG A 16 -7.06 9.03 -2.20
C ARG A 16 -5.54 8.87 -2.24
N SER A 17 -4.79 9.96 -2.10
CA SER A 17 -3.32 9.91 -2.08
C SER A 17 -2.76 9.12 -0.90
N TYR A 18 -3.51 9.06 0.21
CA TYR A 18 -3.07 8.39 1.45
C TYR A 18 -3.91 7.16 1.79
N GLY A 19 -5.20 7.14 1.41
CA GLY A 19 -6.14 6.15 1.91
C GLY A 19 -6.59 5.05 0.93
N THR A 20 -6.21 5.09 -0.35
CA THR A 20 -6.90 4.27 -1.38
C THR A 20 -6.94 2.77 -1.03
N PHE A 21 -5.81 2.15 -0.71
CA PHE A 21 -5.75 0.71 -0.48
C PHE A 21 -6.33 0.30 0.88
N SER A 22 -6.06 1.08 1.93
CA SER A 22 -6.67 0.83 3.25
C SER A 22 -8.19 1.05 3.23
N ARG A 23 -8.70 1.95 2.37
CA ARG A 23 -10.14 2.12 2.16
C ARG A 23 -10.78 0.90 1.51
N ILE A 24 -10.11 0.28 0.53
CA ILE A 24 -10.59 -0.96 -0.09
C ILE A 24 -10.65 -2.08 0.97
N LEU A 25 -9.60 -2.23 1.77
CA LEU A 25 -9.53 -3.28 2.80
C LEU A 25 -10.52 -3.03 3.95
N GLY A 26 -10.46 -1.84 4.57
CA GLY A 26 -11.30 -1.51 5.71
C GLY A 26 -12.76 -1.30 5.35
N ARG A 27 -13.05 -0.48 4.34
CA ARG A 27 -14.44 -0.13 4.01
C ARG A 27 -15.08 -1.10 3.05
N PHE A 28 -14.41 -1.49 1.97
CA PHE A 28 -15.09 -2.26 0.91
C PHE A 28 -15.13 -3.74 1.22
N TYR A 29 -14.02 -4.31 1.70
CA TYR A 29 -13.95 -5.70 2.16
C TYR A 29 -14.60 -5.86 3.54
N ARG A 30 -14.05 -5.24 4.60
CA ARG A 30 -14.50 -5.53 5.98
C ARG A 30 -15.88 -4.95 6.31
N GLU A 31 -16.10 -3.65 6.15
CA GLU A 31 -17.36 -3.00 6.55
C GLU A 31 -18.53 -3.35 5.59
N LYS A 32 -18.32 -3.17 4.28
CA LYS A 32 -19.40 -3.29 3.27
C LYS A 32 -19.52 -4.67 2.63
N LYS A 33 -18.54 -5.56 2.84
CA LYS A 33 -18.53 -6.94 2.30
C LYS A 33 -18.79 -7.01 0.79
N LEU A 34 -18.26 -6.06 0.02
CA LEU A 34 -18.48 -5.96 -1.43
C LEU A 34 -17.65 -6.96 -2.24
N LEU A 35 -16.61 -7.52 -1.62
CA LEU A 35 -15.67 -8.46 -2.21
C LEU A 35 -14.97 -9.26 -1.11
N SER A 36 -14.43 -10.43 -1.47
CA SER A 36 -13.57 -11.20 -0.57
C SER A 36 -12.22 -10.53 -0.36
N LEU A 37 -11.52 -10.89 0.71
CA LEU A 37 -10.18 -10.37 1.01
C LEU A 37 -9.20 -10.73 -0.12
N GLU A 38 -9.24 -11.96 -0.59
CA GLU A 38 -8.39 -12.48 -1.66
C GLU A 38 -8.61 -11.68 -2.95
N LYS A 39 -9.87 -11.34 -3.26
CA LYS A 39 -10.18 -10.54 -4.45
C LYS A 39 -9.68 -9.11 -4.30
N ALA A 40 -9.78 -8.52 -3.12
CA ALA A 40 -9.21 -7.21 -2.82
C ALA A 40 -7.70 -7.23 -3.01
N ILE A 41 -6.99 -8.19 -2.40
CA ILE A 41 -5.54 -8.35 -2.51
C ILE A 41 -5.12 -8.57 -3.96
N GLN A 42 -5.78 -9.48 -4.70
CA GLN A 42 -5.49 -9.75 -6.11
C GLN A 42 -5.57 -8.48 -6.97
N LYS A 43 -6.60 -7.64 -6.76
CA LYS A 43 -6.79 -6.38 -7.50
C LYS A 43 -5.70 -5.34 -7.23
N MET A 44 -4.98 -5.45 -6.10
CA MET A 44 -3.94 -4.51 -5.68
C MET A 44 -2.52 -5.05 -5.90
N THR A 45 -2.35 -6.34 -6.21
CA THR A 45 -1.05 -7.02 -6.28
C THR A 45 -0.84 -7.77 -7.59
N GLY A 46 -1.31 -9.02 -7.70
CA GLY A 46 -1.05 -9.90 -8.84
C GLY A 46 -1.65 -9.40 -10.15
N LEU A 47 -2.87 -8.86 -10.11
CA LEU A 47 -3.53 -8.35 -11.32
C LEU A 47 -2.79 -7.16 -11.96
N PRO A 48 -2.42 -6.09 -11.21
CA PRO A 48 -1.63 -5.01 -11.79
C PRO A 48 -0.23 -5.47 -12.22
N ALA A 49 0.43 -6.34 -11.45
CA ALA A 49 1.74 -6.89 -11.81
C ALA A 49 1.68 -7.63 -13.16
N GLN A 50 0.67 -8.49 -13.37
CA GLN A 50 0.46 -9.17 -14.64
C GLN A 50 0.16 -8.17 -15.78
N LYS A 51 -0.72 -7.19 -15.53
CA LYS A 51 -1.19 -6.25 -16.56
C LYS A 51 -0.08 -5.38 -17.13
N ILE A 52 0.89 -4.99 -16.31
CA ILE A 52 1.99 -4.11 -16.73
C ILE A 52 3.32 -4.85 -16.94
N GLY A 53 3.34 -6.17 -16.77
CA GLY A 53 4.53 -7.00 -16.98
C GLY A 53 5.60 -6.84 -15.91
N LEU A 54 5.23 -6.82 -14.62
CA LEU A 54 6.19 -6.85 -13.53
C LEU A 54 6.64 -8.28 -13.23
N ASP A 55 7.79 -8.65 -13.78
CA ASP A 55 8.37 -9.97 -13.56
C ASP A 55 8.65 -10.24 -12.07
N LYS A 56 8.23 -11.43 -11.62
CA LYS A 56 8.51 -11.95 -10.27
C LYS A 56 8.02 -11.04 -9.13
N ARG A 57 6.95 -10.26 -9.34
CA ARG A 57 6.30 -9.40 -8.33
C ARG A 57 4.79 -9.61 -8.26
N GLY A 58 4.17 -9.10 -7.19
CA GLY A 58 2.72 -9.12 -7.00
C GLY A 58 2.13 -10.44 -6.49
N LEU A 59 2.96 -11.46 -6.24
CA LEU A 59 2.56 -12.75 -5.67
C LEU A 59 3.55 -13.18 -4.58
N ILE A 60 3.05 -13.88 -3.56
CA ILE A 60 3.88 -14.54 -2.54
C ILE A 60 4.24 -15.93 -3.08
N LYS A 61 5.46 -16.07 -3.62
CA LYS A 61 5.96 -17.31 -4.21
C LYS A 61 7.48 -17.40 -4.08
N THR A 62 8.02 -18.60 -3.91
CA THR A 62 9.48 -18.83 -3.93
C THR A 62 10.08 -18.30 -5.24
N GLY A 63 11.20 -17.58 -5.12
CA GLY A 63 11.89 -16.94 -6.24
C GLY A 63 11.32 -15.59 -6.67
N TYR A 64 10.29 -15.07 -6.00
CA TYR A 64 9.76 -13.72 -6.23
C TYR A 64 10.47 -12.69 -5.34
N PHE A 65 10.38 -11.41 -5.71
CA PHE A 65 10.86 -10.32 -4.87
C PHE A 65 10.05 -10.27 -3.56
N ALA A 66 10.74 -10.06 -2.45
CA ALA A 66 10.12 -9.91 -1.13
C ALA A 66 9.55 -8.48 -0.96
N ASP A 67 8.49 -8.19 -1.70
CA ASP A 67 7.64 -7.01 -1.52
C ASP A 67 6.38 -7.44 -0.75
N ILE A 68 6.37 -7.20 0.56
CA ILE A 68 5.39 -7.78 1.48
C ILE A 68 4.83 -6.68 2.36
N THR A 69 3.51 -6.65 2.52
CA THR A 69 2.82 -5.81 3.50
C THR A 69 2.13 -6.70 4.52
N ILE A 70 2.39 -6.45 5.79
CA ILE A 70 1.73 -7.08 6.94
C ILE A 70 0.80 -6.05 7.54
N PHE A 71 -0.47 -6.39 7.68
CA PHE A 71 -1.50 -5.51 8.20
C PHE A 71 -2.50 -6.29 9.04
N ASP A 72 -3.11 -5.61 10.00
CA ASP A 72 -4.19 -6.13 10.82
C ASP A 72 -5.52 -5.99 10.05
N PRO A 73 -6.17 -7.10 9.66
CA PRO A 73 -7.40 -7.06 8.88
C PRO A 73 -8.57 -6.42 9.64
N GLU A 74 -8.57 -6.43 10.97
CA GLU A 74 -9.60 -5.82 11.81
C GLU A 74 -9.39 -4.32 12.00
N LYS A 75 -8.14 -3.84 11.92
CA LYS A 75 -7.81 -2.41 12.14
C LYS A 75 -7.58 -1.60 10.87
N ILE A 76 -7.25 -2.24 9.74
CA ILE A 76 -6.87 -1.53 8.51
C ILE A 76 -7.96 -0.53 8.06
N ILE A 77 -7.64 0.77 7.96
CA ILE A 77 -8.60 1.81 7.56
C ILE A 77 -7.93 3.07 7.03
N ASP A 78 -8.58 3.78 6.11
CA ASP A 78 -8.18 5.14 5.70
C ASP A 78 -8.60 6.20 6.73
N ARG A 79 -7.67 7.08 7.11
CA ARG A 79 -7.94 8.25 7.95
C ARG A 79 -8.04 9.56 7.16
N SER A 80 -7.31 9.66 6.06
CA SER A 80 -7.29 10.83 5.18
C SER A 80 -8.69 11.30 4.75
N THR A 81 -8.99 12.57 4.99
CA THR A 81 -10.26 13.22 4.61
C THR A 81 -10.02 14.39 3.64
N PHE A 82 -11.08 15.01 3.14
CA PHE A 82 -10.95 16.21 2.29
C PHE A 82 -10.42 17.43 3.07
N THR A 83 -10.78 17.54 4.34
CA THR A 83 -10.35 18.63 5.23
C THR A 83 -8.95 18.38 5.78
N GLU A 84 -8.63 17.12 6.09
CA GLU A 84 -7.35 16.68 6.66
C GLU A 84 -6.74 15.55 5.81
N PRO A 85 -6.17 15.88 4.64
CA PRO A 85 -5.73 14.85 3.70
C PRO A 85 -4.40 14.20 4.05
N HIS A 86 -3.56 14.82 4.87
CA HIS A 86 -2.21 14.33 5.22
C HIS A 86 -2.20 13.35 6.40
N GLN A 87 -3.21 12.47 6.47
CA GLN A 87 -3.29 11.43 7.50
C GLN A 87 -2.96 10.07 6.91
N TYR A 88 -2.04 9.37 7.57
CA TYR A 88 -1.69 8.00 7.23
C TYR A 88 -2.81 7.03 7.59
N SER A 89 -2.87 5.93 6.84
CA SER A 89 -3.74 4.81 7.17
C SER A 89 -3.31 4.14 8.47
N GLU A 90 -4.26 3.55 9.17
CA GLU A 90 -4.02 2.70 10.33
C GLU A 90 -4.05 1.23 9.96
N GLY A 91 -3.47 0.38 10.81
CA GLY A 91 -3.50 -1.08 10.66
C GLY A 91 -2.43 -1.68 9.75
N VAL A 92 -1.59 -0.88 9.08
CA VAL A 92 -0.38 -1.37 8.40
C VAL A 92 0.76 -1.46 9.41
N GLU A 93 1.20 -2.67 9.72
CA GLU A 93 2.24 -2.90 10.74
C GLU A 93 3.63 -2.88 10.12
N TYR A 94 3.84 -3.67 9.06
CA TYR A 94 5.14 -3.81 8.43
C TYR A 94 5.04 -3.73 6.91
N VAL A 95 6.04 -3.11 6.29
CA VAL A 95 6.23 -3.12 4.84
C VAL A 95 7.67 -3.48 4.55
N ILE A 96 7.86 -4.50 3.72
CA ILE A 96 9.13 -5.00 3.24
C ILE A 96 9.18 -4.69 1.74
N VAL A 97 10.26 -4.05 1.29
CA VAL A 97 10.50 -3.77 -0.13
C VAL A 97 11.81 -4.42 -0.51
N ASN A 98 11.80 -5.27 -1.54
CA ASN A 98 12.97 -6.04 -1.99
C ASN A 98 13.75 -6.70 -0.82
N GLY A 99 13.03 -7.23 0.20
CA GLY A 99 13.62 -7.92 1.35
C GLY A 99 14.15 -7.03 2.48
N LYS A 100 13.90 -5.72 2.47
CA LYS A 100 14.30 -4.80 3.55
C LYS A 100 13.09 -4.15 4.22
N LEU A 101 13.10 -4.15 5.55
CA LEU A 101 12.05 -3.56 6.38
C LEU A 101 12.00 -2.04 6.22
N THR A 102 11.02 -1.56 5.47
CA THR A 102 10.84 -0.15 5.08
C THR A 102 9.84 0.57 5.98
N VAL A 103 8.83 -0.14 6.49
CA VAL A 103 7.93 0.33 7.54
C VAL A 103 7.99 -0.66 8.69
N ASN A 104 8.20 -0.15 9.91
CA ASN A 104 8.24 -0.91 11.16
C ASN A 104 7.23 -0.30 12.15
N ASN A 105 6.24 -1.09 12.56
CA ASN A 105 5.14 -0.66 13.43
C ASN A 105 4.48 0.64 12.95
N GLY A 106 4.13 0.69 11.66
CA GLY A 106 3.48 1.84 11.03
C GLY A 106 4.39 3.06 10.80
N LYS A 107 5.68 3.01 11.17
CA LYS A 107 6.64 4.10 10.96
C LYS A 107 7.65 3.76 9.88
N HIS A 108 7.90 4.70 8.96
CA HIS A 108 8.93 4.53 7.93
C HIS A 108 10.32 4.48 8.57
N THR A 109 11.16 3.52 8.16
CA THR A 109 12.49 3.28 8.74
C THR A 109 13.58 4.17 8.15
N GLY A 110 13.27 4.89 7.07
CA GLY A 110 14.25 5.66 6.28
C GLY A 110 14.94 4.82 5.20
N ILE A 111 14.78 3.49 5.23
CA ILE A 111 15.34 2.60 4.20
C ILE A 111 14.57 2.76 2.89
N THR A 112 15.27 3.07 1.82
CA THR A 112 14.69 3.25 0.48
C THR A 112 15.14 2.13 -0.47
N ASN A 113 14.74 0.89 -0.20
CA ASN A 113 15.19 -0.28 -0.97
C ASN A 113 14.41 -0.49 -2.30
N GLY A 114 13.90 0.59 -2.89
CA GLY A 114 13.22 0.59 -4.19
C GLY A 114 14.20 0.37 -5.34
N ARG A 115 13.71 -0.10 -6.48
CA ARG A 115 14.48 -0.26 -7.71
C ARG A 115 13.69 0.25 -8.90
N VAL A 116 14.37 0.83 -9.88
CA VAL A 116 13.77 1.14 -11.18
C VAL A 116 13.36 -0.17 -11.85
N LEU A 117 12.09 -0.28 -12.20
CA LEU A 117 11.57 -1.43 -12.93
C LEU A 117 11.71 -1.16 -14.43
N ARG A 118 12.40 -2.05 -15.12
CA ARG A 118 12.55 -2.03 -16.58
C ARG A 118 11.73 -3.17 -17.16
N LYS A 119 11.16 -2.95 -18.34
CA LYS A 119 10.47 -4.00 -19.07
C LYS A 119 11.55 -4.95 -19.61
N SER A 120 11.43 -6.23 -19.27
CA SER A 120 12.24 -7.31 -19.87
C SER A 120 11.75 -7.60 -21.28
#